data_AF-A0A2N3FIJ5-F1
#
_entry.id   AF-A0A2N3FIJ5-F1
#
_cell.length_a   1.000
_cell.length_b   1.000
_cell.length_c   1.000
_cell.angle_alpha   90.00
_cell.angle_beta   90.00
_cell.angle_gamma   90.00
#
_symmetry.space_group_name_H-M   'P 1'
#
loop_
_entity.id
_entity.type
_entity.pdbx_description
1 polymer ?
#
loop_
_entity_poly.entity_id
_entity_poly.type
_entity_poly.pdbx_seq_one_letter_code
_entity_poly.pdbx_strand_id
1 'polypeptide(L)'
;MPKLAFLQTLAIAAFVSFMLVIVAFPVTWKAGWRAGQNTVRASLGVLIVGIIGTLVMGYSNGEIATFRSTLGIDGAIQMGVFFLIMYSTGFLFVGRYISSLAAEIAGGDSDA
;
A
#
# COMPACT_ATOMS: atom_id res chain seq x y z
N MET A 1 -23.36 1.96 15.83
CA MET A 1 -22.29 2.75 15.17
C MET A 1 -22.62 2.86 13.69
N PRO A 2 -22.64 4.07 13.10
CA PRO A 2 -22.86 4.22 11.66
C PRO A 2 -21.79 3.43 10.89
N LYS A 3 -22.21 2.60 9.93
CA LYS A 3 -21.31 1.88 9.02
C LYS A 3 -20.85 2.88 7.95
N LEU A 4 -19.67 3.45 8.13
CA LEU A 4 -19.07 4.35 7.14
C LEU A 4 -18.52 3.50 5.98
N ALA A 5 -19.25 3.47 4.86
CA ALA A 5 -18.91 2.65 3.71
C ALA A 5 -17.57 3.09 3.09
N PHE A 6 -17.28 4.40 3.10
CA PHE A 6 -16.00 4.89 2.59
C PHE A 6 -14.80 4.33 3.38
N LEU A 7 -14.94 4.17 4.70
CA LEU A 7 -13.88 3.69 5.58
C LEU A 7 -13.62 2.19 5.36
N GLN A 8 -14.67 1.41 5.10
CA GLN A 8 -14.55 0.00 4.73
C GLN A 8 -13.86 -0.16 3.38
N THR A 9 -14.26 0.62 2.39
CA THR A 9 -13.61 0.61 1.06
C THR A 9 -12.15 1.04 1.15
N LEU A 10 -11.82 2.03 1.99
CA LEU A 10 -10.44 2.44 2.26
C LEU A 10 -9.63 1.31 2.90
N ALA A 11 -10.20 0.64 3.91
CA ALA A 11 -9.55 -0.50 4.57
C ALA A 11 -9.29 -1.65 3.60
N ILE A 12 -10.23 -1.94 2.70
CA ILE A 12 -10.07 -2.98 1.66
C ILE A 12 -8.97 -2.57 0.66
N ALA A 13 -8.97 -1.33 0.17
CA ALA A 13 -7.95 -0.85 -0.77
C ALA A 13 -6.55 -0.88 -0.15
N ALA A 14 -6.45 -0.45 1.12
CA ALA A 14 -5.24 -0.53 1.94
C ALA A 14 -4.76 -1.98 2.10
N PHE A 15 -5.68 -2.91 2.42
CA PHE A 15 -5.36 -4.33 2.57
C PHE A 15 -4.88 -4.95 1.26
N VAL A 16 -5.58 -4.70 0.15
CA VAL A 16 -5.20 -5.20 -1.19
C VAL A 16 -3.83 -4.66 -1.58
N SER A 17 -3.59 -3.38 -1.38
CA SER A 17 -2.28 -2.77 -1.62
C SER A 17 -1.18 -3.42 -0.79
N PHE A 18 -1.41 -3.65 0.51
CA PHE A 18 -0.46 -4.34 1.37
C PHE A 18 -0.21 -5.79 0.94
N MET A 19 -1.25 -6.52 0.53
CA MET A 19 -1.10 -7.87 -0.03
C MET A 19 -0.25 -7.88 -1.30
N LEU A 20 -0.37 -6.88 -2.17
CA LEU A 20 0.49 -6.77 -3.35
C LEU A 20 1.97 -6.58 -2.98
N VAL A 21 2.27 -5.85 -1.89
CA VAL A 21 3.64 -5.74 -1.37
C VAL A 21 4.17 -7.11 -0.93
N ILE A 22 3.36 -7.91 -0.22
CA ILE A 22 3.75 -9.27 0.18
C ILE A 22 3.94 -10.18 -1.04
N VAL A 23 3.01 -10.12 -2.00
CA VAL A 23 3.05 -10.91 -3.24
C VAL A 23 4.24 -10.53 -4.13
N ALA A 24 4.76 -9.30 -4.03
CA ALA A 24 5.96 -8.92 -4.75
C ALA A 24 7.17 -9.81 -4.37
N PHE A 25 7.22 -10.40 -3.17
CA PHE A 25 8.28 -11.33 -2.79
C PHE A 25 8.30 -12.60 -3.67
N PRO A 26 7.23 -13.44 -3.72
CA PRO A 26 7.21 -14.60 -4.63
C PRO A 26 7.22 -14.22 -6.11
N VAL A 27 6.70 -13.05 -6.50
CA VAL A 27 6.79 -12.56 -7.89
C VAL A 27 8.24 -12.27 -8.28
N THR A 28 9.02 -11.67 -7.38
CA THR A 28 10.45 -11.42 -7.60
C THR A 28 11.21 -12.72 -7.85
N TRP A 29 10.93 -13.74 -7.04
CA TRP A 29 11.57 -15.05 -7.17
C TRP A 29 11.17 -15.79 -8.46
N LYS A 30 9.88 -15.76 -8.83
CA LYS A 30 9.35 -16.56 -9.95
C LYS A 30 9.42 -15.87 -11.32
N ALA A 31 9.30 -14.55 -11.35
CA ALA A 31 9.19 -13.75 -12.58
C ALA A 31 10.30 -12.71 -12.74
N GLY A 32 11.25 -12.67 -11.79
CA GLY A 32 12.42 -11.80 -11.82
C GLY A 32 12.20 -10.43 -11.17
N TRP A 33 13.31 -9.73 -10.94
CA TRP A 33 13.36 -8.48 -10.18
C TRP A 33 12.51 -7.35 -10.80
N ARG A 34 12.42 -7.25 -12.13
CA ARG A 34 11.59 -6.24 -12.82
C ARG A 34 10.11 -6.44 -12.53
N ALA A 35 9.63 -7.69 -12.55
CA ALA A 35 8.25 -8.02 -12.24
C ALA A 35 7.92 -7.74 -10.77
N GLY A 36 8.85 -8.05 -9.86
CA GLY A 36 8.77 -7.67 -8.46
C GLY A 36 8.63 -6.16 -8.27
N GLN A 37 9.50 -5.39 -8.92
CA GLN A 37 9.50 -3.93 -8.82
C GLN A 37 8.21 -3.31 -9.39
N ASN A 38 7.70 -3.82 -10.50
CA ASN A 38 6.41 -3.41 -11.05
C ASN A 38 5.25 -3.73 -10.11
N THR A 39 5.30 -4.87 -9.42
CA THR A 39 4.27 -5.24 -8.43
C THR A 39 4.26 -4.26 -7.25
N VAL A 40 5.43 -3.88 -6.73
CA VAL A 40 5.56 -2.86 -5.67
C VAL A 40 5.08 -1.49 -6.13
N ARG A 41 5.35 -1.10 -7.38
CA ARG A 41 4.81 0.15 -7.95
C ARG A 41 3.29 0.10 -8.11
N ALA A 42 2.76 -1.03 -8.57
CA ALA A 42 1.33 -1.25 -8.71
C ALA A 42 0.62 -1.21 -7.35
N SER A 43 1.23 -1.77 -6.30
CA SER A 43 0.66 -1.69 -4.94
C SER A 43 0.50 -0.24 -4.49
N LEU A 44 1.50 0.61 -4.72
CA LEU A 44 1.44 2.04 -4.42
C LEU A 44 0.36 2.74 -5.25
N GLY A 45 0.24 2.41 -6.53
CA GLY A 45 -0.83 2.92 -7.39
C GLY A 45 -2.22 2.57 -6.87
N VAL A 46 -2.45 1.31 -6.49
CA VAL A 46 -3.72 0.84 -5.89
C VAL A 46 -4.03 1.61 -4.61
N LEU A 47 -3.02 1.87 -3.76
CA LEU A 47 -3.23 2.63 -2.53
C LEU A 47 -3.66 4.07 -2.82
N ILE A 48 -2.94 4.77 -3.70
CA ILE A 48 -3.23 6.17 -4.04
C ILE A 48 -4.63 6.29 -4.65
N VAL A 49 -4.95 5.43 -5.62
CA VAL A 49 -6.27 5.40 -6.25
C VAL A 49 -7.35 5.06 -5.22
N GLY A 50 -7.09 4.12 -4.31
CA GLY A 50 -8.00 3.77 -3.23
C GLY A 50 -8.28 4.92 -2.27
N ILE A 51 -7.25 5.65 -1.85
CA ILE A 51 -7.39 6.84 -0.99
C ILE A 51 -8.22 7.91 -1.71
N ILE A 52 -7.86 8.26 -2.94
CA ILE A 52 -8.57 9.30 -3.69
C ILE A 52 -10.03 8.89 -3.93
N GLY A 53 -10.27 7.66 -4.40
CA GLY A 53 -11.61 7.16 -4.69
C GLY A 53 -12.51 7.11 -3.45
N THR A 54 -11.96 6.69 -2.31
CA THR A 54 -12.72 6.63 -1.05
C THR A 54 -12.99 8.00 -0.45
N LEU A 55 -12.07 8.94 -0.59
CA LEU A 55 -12.32 10.33 -0.23
C LEU A 55 -13.42 10.93 -1.09
N VAL A 56 -13.35 10.79 -2.42
CA VAL A 56 -14.37 11.29 -3.35
C VAL A 56 -15.74 10.70 -3.01
N MET A 57 -15.83 9.39 -2.78
CA MET A 57 -17.06 8.70 -2.35
C MET A 57 -17.57 9.20 -0.99
N GLY A 58 -16.67 9.37 -0.02
CA GLY A 58 -17.03 9.87 1.31
C GLY A 58 -17.53 11.32 1.26
N TYR A 59 -16.97 12.15 0.38
CA TYR A 59 -17.42 13.52 0.15
C TYR A 59 -18.79 13.56 -0.54
N SER A 60 -19.04 12.72 -1.55
CA SER A 60 -20.32 12.69 -2.26
C SER A 60 -21.49 12.25 -1.37
N ASN A 61 -21.24 11.37 -0.40
CA ASN A 61 -22.25 10.82 0.49
C ASN A 61 -22.38 11.58 1.83
N GLY A 62 -21.56 12.61 2.06
CA GLY A 62 -21.51 13.34 3.33
C GLY A 62 -20.90 12.55 4.51
N GLU A 63 -20.43 11.32 4.27
CA GLU A 63 -19.86 10.43 5.30
C GLU A 63 -18.60 11.00 5.96
N ILE A 64 -17.85 11.85 5.26
CA ILE A 64 -16.66 12.55 5.81
C ILE A 64 -17.05 13.47 6.97
N ALA A 65 -18.21 14.13 6.90
CA ALA A 65 -18.69 14.99 7.98
C ALA A 65 -19.05 14.17 9.23
N THR A 66 -19.71 13.02 9.04
CA THR A 66 -20.04 12.07 10.11
C THR A 66 -18.78 11.43 10.71
N PHE A 67 -17.79 11.11 9.88
CA PHE A 67 -16.50 10.60 10.33
C PHE A 67 -15.79 11.63 11.22
N ARG A 68 -15.71 12.89 10.78
CA ARG A 68 -15.05 13.97 11.53
C ARG A 68 -15.74 14.26 12.86
N SER A 69 -17.07 14.19 12.93
CA SER A 69 -17.81 14.39 14.18
C SER A 69 -17.69 13.21 15.15
N THR A 70 -17.44 12.00 14.65
CA THR A 70 -17.38 10.77 15.48
C THR A 70 -15.96 10.48 15.99
N LEU A 71 -14.95 10.53 15.10
CA LEU A 71 -13.57 10.16 15.40
C LEU A 71 -12.66 11.36 15.71
N GLY A 72 -13.08 12.56 15.31
CA GLY A 72 -12.24 13.75 15.39
C GLY A 72 -11.05 13.71 14.43
N ILE A 73 -10.30 14.80 14.38
CA ILE A 73 -9.08 14.91 13.56
C ILE A 73 -7.96 14.01 14.11
N ASP A 74 -7.84 13.92 15.44
CA ASP A 74 -6.78 13.15 16.09
C ASP A 74 -6.87 11.65 15.78
N GLY A 75 -8.08 11.08 15.80
CA GLY A 75 -8.30 9.68 15.43
C GLY A 75 -7.95 9.40 13.96
N ALA A 76 -8.27 10.34 13.06
CA ALA A 76 -7.90 10.24 11.66
C ALA A 76 -6.37 10.28 11.46
N ILE A 77 -5.68 11.15 12.19
CA ILE A 77 -4.21 11.24 12.16
C ILE A 77 -3.58 9.96 12.71
N GLN A 78 -4.05 9.45 13.86
CA GLN A 78 -3.52 8.21 14.44
C GLN A 78 -3.68 7.01 13.49
N MET A 79 -4.87 6.86 12.87
CA MET A 79 -5.08 5.83 11.84
C MET A 79 -4.15 6.01 10.64
N GLY A 80 -4.03 7.25 10.14
CA GLY A 80 -3.15 7.57 9.02
C GLY A 80 -1.69 7.25 9.30
N VAL A 81 -1.18 7.62 10.48
CA VAL A 81 0.19 7.36 10.91
C VAL A 81 0.44 5.87 11.09
N PHE A 82 -0.46 5.14 11.77
CA PHE A 82 -0.34 3.69 11.92
C PHE A 82 -0.25 3.00 10.55
N PHE A 83 -1.15 3.37 9.63
CA PHE A 83 -1.16 2.84 8.29
C PHE A 83 0.12 3.17 7.52
N LEU A 84 0.59 4.42 7.61
CA LEU A 84 1.82 4.88 6.97
C LEU A 84 3.03 4.08 7.45
N ILE A 85 3.18 3.85 8.76
CA ILE A 85 4.28 3.07 9.34
C ILE A 85 4.23 1.62 8.84
N MET A 86 3.06 0.98 8.92
CA MET A 86 2.88 -0.41 8.48
C MET A 86 3.19 -0.58 6.99
N TYR A 87 2.62 0.29 6.15
CA TYR A 87 2.80 0.21 4.71
C TYR A 87 4.23 0.54 4.28
N SER A 88 4.82 1.61 4.84
CA SER A 88 6.20 2.00 4.52
C SER A 88 7.20 0.94 4.92
N THR A 89 7.00 0.26 6.05
CA THR A 89 7.88 -0.83 6.50
C THR A 89 7.88 -1.97 5.49
N GLY A 90 6.70 -2.47 5.08
CA GLY A 90 6.60 -3.52 4.06
C GLY A 90 7.19 -3.08 2.72
N PHE A 91 6.83 -1.87 2.27
CA PHE A 91 7.28 -1.33 0.99
C PHE A 91 8.81 -1.19 0.91
N LEU A 92 9.44 -0.61 1.95
CA LEU A 92 10.88 -0.42 2.00
C LEU A 92 11.63 -1.74 2.14
N PHE A 93 11.13 -2.65 2.97
CA PHE A 93 11.75 -3.96 3.15
C PHE A 93 11.76 -4.77 1.85
N VAL A 94 10.60 -4.90 1.20
CA VAL A 94 10.49 -5.63 -0.07
C VAL A 94 11.24 -4.92 -1.19
N GLY A 95 11.19 -3.58 -1.25
CA GLY A 95 11.96 -2.80 -2.21
C GLY A 95 13.47 -3.01 -2.09
N ARG A 96 14.00 -3.07 -0.86
CA ARG A 96 15.42 -3.40 -0.60
C ARG A 96 15.76 -4.83 -0.99
N TYR A 97 14.90 -5.80 -0.67
CA TYR A 97 15.08 -7.20 -1.07
C TYR A 97 15.18 -7.36 -2.60
N ILE A 98 14.28 -6.71 -3.35
CA ILE A 98 14.32 -6.74 -4.82
C ILE A 98 15.62 -6.13 -5.34
N SER A 99 16.05 -5.02 -4.73
CA SER A 99 17.26 -4.30 -5.14
C SER A 99 18.52 -5.11 -4.86
N SER A 100 18.60 -5.81 -3.72
CA SER A 100 19.73 -6.70 -3.42
C SER A 100 19.79 -7.87 -4.39
N LEU A 101 18.65 -8.46 -4.72
CA LEU A 101 18.58 -9.59 -5.66
C LEU A 101 18.95 -9.16 -7.08
N ALA A 102 18.58 -7.95 -7.49
CA ALA A 102 19.02 -7.38 -8.77
C ALA A 102 20.54 -7.13 -8.82
N ALA A 103 21.13 -6.68 -7.71
CA ALA A 103 22.58 -6.46 -7.60
C ALA A 103 23.37 -7.77 -7.60
N GLU A 104 22.87 -8.82 -6.94
CA GLU A 104 23.49 -10.15 -6.93
C GLU A 104 23.53 -10.75 -8.35
N ILE A 105 22.43 -10.65 -9.11
CA ILE A 105 22.38 -11.09 -10.50
C ILE A 105 23.36 -10.29 -11.38
N ALA A 106 23.46 -8.97 -11.18
CA ALA A 106 24.36 -8.12 -11.97
C ALA A 106 25.84 -8.30 -11.61
N GLY A 107 26.15 -8.67 -10.35
CA GLY A 107 27.52 -8.94 -9.89
C GLY A 107 28.00 -10.35 -10.21
N GLY A 108 27.10 -11.34 -10.34
CA GLY A 108 27.45 -12.70 -10.76
C GLY A 108 27.95 -12.81 -12.20
N ASP A 109 27.67 -11.82 -13.05
CA ASP A 109 28.15 -11.73 -14.43
C ASP A 109 29.62 -11.24 -14.55
N SER A 110 30.28 -10.83 -13.46
CA SER A 110 31.70 -10.41 -13.52
C SER A 110 32.72 -11.54 -13.37
N ASP A 111 32.27 -12.73 -12.94
CA ASP A 111 33.13 -13.87 -12.60
C ASP A 111 32.93 -15.09 -13.54
N ALA A 112 32.22 -14.93 -14.67
CA ALA A 112 32.00 -15.94 -15.71
C ALA A 112 32.61 -15.51 -17.06
#